data_AF-A0A7R9VH15-F1
#
_entry.id   AF-A0A7R9VH15-F1
#
_cell.length_a   1.000
_cell.length_b   1.000
_cell.length_c   1.000
_cell.angle_alpha   90.00
_cell.angle_beta   90.00
_cell.angle_gamma   90.00
#
_symmetry.space_group_name_H-M   'P 1'
#
loop_
_entity.id
_entity.type
_entity.pdbx_description
1 polymer ?
#
loop_
_entity_poly.entity_id
_entity_poly.type
_entity_poly.pdbx_seq_one_letter_code
_entity_poly.pdbx_strand_id
1 'polypeptide(L)'
;GAGAAGAARAPARPPLSDIAHIHRSIVSSLEGFVAEARLLQRSTDVSSSQVTALVERHRFLRSVCLFHTASEEQVMYPEVRRLTGCSGGVGASATELCTREHEEEVSLLEGLGVLLADVRSYARRGRKEVAAMLSQLCSISERVTAAIASHMQHEEGELFPLLQASLTAQQQRSLLWRTLQAMPLRLLERVMPWIVATLDADATAELLHNLRLGAPHKDAVLVQLLSHWAGAGARRV
;
A
#
# COMPACT_ATOMS: atom_id res chain seq x y z
N GLY A 1 35.09 13.26 37.80
CA GLY A 1 33.96 12.42 37.40
C GLY A 1 33.24 13.12 36.27
N ALA A 2 33.31 12.59 35.05
CA ALA A 2 32.61 13.15 33.90
C ALA A 2 31.20 12.54 33.85
N GLY A 3 30.19 13.38 33.97
CA GLY A 3 28.79 12.99 33.84
C GLY A 3 28.48 12.60 32.40
N ALA A 4 27.95 11.40 32.22
CA ALA A 4 27.37 10.98 30.95
C ALA A 4 26.06 11.75 30.75
N ALA A 5 26.07 12.70 29.82
CA ALA A 5 24.86 13.31 29.30
C ALA A 5 24.06 12.22 28.59
N GLY A 6 22.89 11.85 29.15
CA GLY A 6 21.95 10.98 28.48
C GLY A 6 21.49 11.64 27.18
N ALA A 7 21.85 11.04 26.05
CA ALA A 7 21.32 11.46 24.76
C ALA A 7 19.78 11.35 24.83
N ALA A 8 19.09 12.48 24.65
CA ALA A 8 17.65 12.50 24.55
C ALA A 8 17.24 11.60 23.39
N ARG A 9 16.53 10.51 23.69
CA ARG A 9 15.97 9.62 22.68
C ARG A 9 15.07 10.46 21.77
N ALA A 10 15.29 10.40 20.46
CA ALA A 10 14.41 11.04 19.49
C ALA A 10 12.94 10.70 19.83
N PRO A 11 12.00 11.65 19.67
CA PRO A 11 10.60 11.36 19.95
C PRO A 11 10.16 10.13 19.15
N ALA A 12 9.54 9.17 19.83
CA ALA A 12 9.07 7.95 19.20
C ALA A 12 8.10 8.30 18.06
N ARG A 13 8.25 7.64 16.91
CA ARG A 13 7.41 7.90 15.75
C ARG A 13 5.95 7.56 16.09
N PRO A 14 4.95 8.35 15.64
CA PRO A 14 3.56 7.99 15.87
C PRO A 14 3.25 6.61 15.27
N PRO A 15 2.60 5.68 16.00
CA PRO A 15 2.33 4.35 15.48
C PRO A 15 1.55 4.34 14.16
N LEU A 16 0.69 5.34 13.93
CA LEU A 16 -0.07 5.42 12.68
C LEU A 16 0.81 5.68 11.45
N SER A 17 2.00 6.26 11.64
CA SER A 17 2.97 6.45 10.54
C SER A 17 3.40 5.12 9.92
N ASP A 18 3.16 3.98 10.58
CA ASP A 18 3.47 2.66 10.04
C ASP A 18 2.63 2.30 8.81
N ILE A 19 1.45 2.92 8.64
CA ILE A 19 0.65 2.77 7.42
C ILE A 19 1.39 3.36 6.21
N ALA A 20 2.17 4.42 6.40
CA ALA A 20 2.99 5.01 5.32
C ALA A 20 4.10 4.05 4.83
N HIS A 21 4.42 2.97 5.56
CA HIS A 21 5.26 1.91 5.00
C HIS A 21 4.54 1.15 3.89
N ILE A 22 3.24 0.88 4.07
CA ILE A 22 2.39 0.24 3.08
C ILE A 22 2.28 1.12 1.84
N HIS A 23 2.01 2.43 2.02
CA HIS A 23 1.93 3.39 0.91
C HIS A 23 3.22 3.40 0.09
N ARG A 24 4.37 3.53 0.75
CA ARG A 24 5.68 3.49 0.06
C ARG A 24 5.92 2.19 -0.68
N SER A 25 5.55 1.05 -0.12
CA SER A 25 5.66 -0.24 -0.82
C SER A 25 4.75 -0.29 -2.06
N ILE A 26 3.52 0.22 -1.99
CA ILE A 26 2.59 0.30 -3.13
C ILE A 26 3.18 1.19 -4.23
N VAL A 27 3.53 2.43 -3.91
CA VAL A 27 4.07 3.41 -4.87
C VAL A 27 5.34 2.89 -5.52
N SER A 28 6.31 2.41 -4.74
CA SER A 28 7.57 1.86 -5.28
C SER A 28 7.33 0.65 -6.19
N SER A 29 6.36 -0.20 -5.87
CA SER A 29 6.03 -1.35 -6.71
C SER A 29 5.32 -0.96 -8.02
N LEU A 30 4.52 0.11 -8.00
CA LEU A 30 3.91 0.69 -9.19
C LEU A 30 4.95 1.37 -10.08
N GLU A 31 5.90 2.11 -9.51
CA GLU A 31 7.04 2.67 -10.24
C GLU A 31 7.88 1.56 -10.91
N GLY A 32 8.15 0.47 -10.18
CA GLY A 32 8.82 -0.71 -10.72
C GLY A 32 8.02 -1.38 -11.84
N PHE A 33 6.68 -1.41 -11.73
CA PHE A 33 5.80 -1.87 -12.79
C PHE A 33 5.92 -1.00 -14.05
N VAL A 34 5.88 0.33 -13.91
CA VAL A 34 6.05 1.29 -15.03
C VAL A 34 7.41 1.10 -15.70
N ALA A 35 8.48 0.95 -14.91
CA ALA A 35 9.82 0.74 -15.43
C ALA A 35 9.91 -0.54 -16.28
N GLU A 36 9.29 -1.64 -15.83
CA GLU A 36 9.23 -2.89 -16.59
C GLU A 36 8.37 -2.77 -17.85
N ALA A 37 7.22 -2.11 -17.78
CA ALA A 37 6.39 -1.84 -18.97
C ALA A 37 7.18 -1.06 -20.04
N ARG A 38 7.94 -0.04 -19.63
CA ARG A 38 8.83 0.73 -20.51
C ARG A 38 9.98 -0.11 -21.09
N LEU A 39 10.51 -1.08 -20.34
CA LEU A 39 11.49 -2.03 -20.86
C LEU A 39 10.89 -2.90 -21.97
N LEU A 40 9.67 -3.41 -21.77
CA LEU A 40 8.97 -4.18 -22.81
C LEU A 40 8.67 -3.33 -24.05
N GLN A 41 8.25 -2.08 -23.86
CA GLN A 41 7.99 -1.16 -24.98
C GLN A 41 9.22 -0.94 -25.87
N ARG A 42 10.43 -0.93 -25.30
CA ARG A 42 11.69 -0.79 -26.05
C ARG A 42 12.24 -2.10 -26.59
N SER A 43 11.66 -3.23 -26.22
CA SER A 43 12.13 -4.55 -26.62
C SER A 43 11.67 -4.89 -28.04
N THR A 44 12.54 -5.54 -28.82
CA THR A 44 12.23 -5.98 -30.20
C THR A 44 11.45 -7.28 -30.22
N ASP A 45 11.55 -8.09 -29.17
CA ASP A 45 10.81 -9.33 -28.99
C ASP A 45 10.19 -9.35 -27.58
N VAL A 46 8.86 -9.39 -27.52
CA VAL A 46 8.10 -9.38 -26.27
C VAL A 46 7.45 -10.74 -26.09
N SER A 47 8.00 -11.51 -25.16
CA SER A 47 7.52 -12.85 -24.87
C SER A 47 6.22 -12.83 -24.05
N SER A 48 5.38 -13.84 -24.25
CA SER A 48 4.19 -14.00 -23.41
C SER A 48 4.51 -14.21 -21.93
N SER A 49 5.69 -14.72 -21.57
CA SER A 49 6.08 -14.94 -20.17
C SER A 49 6.35 -13.61 -19.45
N GLN A 50 7.03 -12.67 -20.12
CA GLN A 50 7.23 -11.31 -19.60
C GLN A 50 5.89 -10.61 -19.33
N VAL A 51 4.96 -10.65 -20.29
CA VAL A 51 3.63 -10.04 -20.08
C VAL A 51 2.84 -10.78 -18.98
N THR A 52 3.02 -12.09 -18.84
CA THR A 52 2.38 -12.86 -17.77
C THR A 52 2.90 -12.42 -16.40
N ALA A 53 4.19 -12.13 -16.25
CA ALA A 53 4.74 -11.59 -15.00
C ALA A 53 4.11 -10.24 -14.62
N LEU A 54 3.92 -9.33 -15.58
CA LEU A 54 3.19 -8.08 -15.37
C LEU A 54 1.74 -8.32 -14.96
N VAL A 55 1.04 -9.28 -15.57
CA VAL A 55 -0.34 -9.64 -15.17
C VAL A 55 -0.39 -10.11 -13.71
N GLU A 56 0.53 -10.98 -13.29
CA GLU A 56 0.52 -11.45 -11.89
C GLU A 56 0.87 -10.33 -10.90
N ARG A 57 1.78 -9.42 -11.28
CA ARG A 57 2.12 -8.25 -10.45
C ARG A 57 0.94 -7.28 -10.36
N HIS A 58 0.26 -7.01 -11.46
CA HIS A 58 -0.96 -6.21 -11.49
C HIS A 58 -2.04 -6.81 -10.59
N ARG A 59 -2.31 -8.13 -10.67
CA ARG A 59 -3.31 -8.78 -9.82
C ARG A 59 -2.99 -8.64 -8.33
N PHE A 60 -1.71 -8.77 -7.98
CA PHE A 60 -1.26 -8.56 -6.61
C PHE A 60 -1.48 -7.11 -6.17
N LEU A 61 -0.97 -6.14 -6.93
CA LEU A 61 -1.08 -4.71 -6.59
C LEU A 61 -2.55 -4.25 -6.57
N ARG A 62 -3.37 -4.66 -7.53
CA ARG A 62 -4.82 -4.39 -7.53
C ARG A 62 -5.47 -4.96 -6.28
N SER A 63 -5.12 -6.17 -5.86
CA SER A 63 -5.66 -6.74 -4.61
C SER A 63 -5.24 -5.90 -3.41
N VAL A 64 -3.96 -5.53 -3.30
CA VAL A 64 -3.46 -4.69 -2.21
C VAL A 64 -4.21 -3.35 -2.17
N CYS A 65 -4.33 -2.65 -3.29
CA CYS A 65 -5.01 -1.35 -3.36
C CYS A 65 -6.49 -1.47 -2.98
N LEU A 66 -7.21 -2.47 -3.50
CA LEU A 66 -8.62 -2.66 -3.17
C LEU A 66 -8.87 -2.93 -1.68
N PHE A 67 -8.04 -3.76 -1.05
CA PHE A 67 -8.19 -4.05 0.37
C PHE A 67 -7.67 -2.93 1.27
N HIS A 68 -6.73 -2.12 0.79
CA HIS A 68 -6.29 -0.88 1.43
C HIS A 68 -7.43 0.14 1.47
N THR A 69 -8.00 0.48 0.31
CA THR A 69 -9.21 1.32 0.17
C THR A 69 -10.35 0.83 1.05
N ALA A 70 -10.67 -0.47 0.99
CA ALA A 70 -11.74 -1.03 1.81
C ALA A 70 -11.45 -0.90 3.32
N SER A 71 -10.18 -1.02 3.71
CA SER A 71 -9.75 -0.80 5.09
C SER A 71 -9.91 0.68 5.50
N GLU A 72 -9.51 1.64 4.68
CA GLU A 72 -9.73 3.06 4.99
C GLU A 72 -11.20 3.36 5.23
N GLU A 73 -12.06 2.96 4.31
CA GLU A 73 -13.49 3.28 4.36
C GLU A 73 -14.20 2.64 5.57
N GLN A 74 -13.78 1.44 5.96
CA GLN A 74 -14.38 0.69 7.07
C GLN A 74 -13.77 1.03 8.44
N VAL A 75 -12.52 1.49 8.48
CA VAL A 75 -11.75 1.63 9.71
C VAL A 75 -11.30 3.07 9.95
N MET A 76 -10.62 3.68 8.96
CA MET A 76 -9.96 4.97 9.13
C MET A 76 -10.94 6.15 9.00
N TYR A 77 -11.69 6.23 7.90
CA TYR A 77 -12.59 7.34 7.63
C TYR A 77 -13.72 7.49 8.66
N PRO A 78 -14.31 6.41 9.22
CA PRO A 78 -15.24 6.52 10.32
C PRO A 78 -14.61 7.16 11.56
N GLU A 79 -13.34 6.87 11.84
CA GLU A 79 -12.61 7.45 12.97
C GLU A 79 -12.31 8.94 12.73
N VAL A 80 -11.93 9.33 11.51
CA VAL A 80 -11.79 10.73 11.11
C VAL A 80 -13.11 11.48 11.33
N ARG A 81 -14.23 10.97 10.79
CA ARG A 81 -15.55 11.60 10.95
C ARG A 81 -15.99 11.68 12.42
N ARG A 82 -15.66 10.66 13.23
CA ARG A 82 -15.93 10.68 14.68
C ARG A 82 -15.19 11.81 15.39
N LEU A 83 -13.96 12.11 14.96
CA LEU A 83 -13.12 13.15 15.56
C LEU A 83 -13.47 14.56 15.06
N THR A 84 -13.88 14.70 13.80
CA THR A 84 -14.17 16.02 13.19
C THR A 84 -15.64 16.43 13.23
N GLY A 85 -16.52 15.55 13.69
CA GLY A 85 -17.97 15.72 13.61
C GLY A 85 -18.54 15.25 12.26
N CYS A 86 -19.81 14.85 12.27
CA CYS A 86 -20.45 14.12 11.17
C CYS A 86 -20.80 14.97 9.92
N SER A 87 -20.62 16.29 9.93
CA SER A 87 -21.01 17.13 8.77
C SER A 87 -20.21 18.44 8.70
N GLY A 88 -19.68 18.76 7.50
CA GLY A 88 -19.19 20.10 7.13
C GLY A 88 -17.81 20.52 7.66
N GLY A 89 -17.12 19.67 8.42
CA GLY A 89 -15.75 19.93 8.89
C GLY A 89 -14.67 19.49 7.89
N VAL A 90 -13.43 19.96 8.08
CA VAL A 90 -12.26 19.65 7.23
C VAL A 90 -12.10 18.13 7.03
N GLY A 91 -12.30 17.32 8.06
CA GLY A 91 -12.20 15.85 7.95
C GLY A 91 -13.29 15.21 7.09
N ALA A 92 -14.51 15.76 7.07
CA ALA A 92 -15.57 15.25 6.19
C ALA A 92 -15.21 15.49 4.72
N SER A 93 -14.80 16.73 4.40
CA SER A 93 -14.35 17.12 3.05
C SER A 93 -13.14 16.30 2.59
N ALA A 94 -12.17 16.06 3.46
CA ALA A 94 -10.99 15.26 3.14
C ALA A 94 -11.36 13.80 2.84
N THR A 95 -12.20 13.17 3.68
CA THR A 95 -12.65 11.78 3.41
C THR A 95 -13.51 11.66 2.14
N GLU A 96 -14.31 12.68 1.80
CA GLU A 96 -15.09 12.71 0.55
C GLU A 96 -14.20 12.86 -0.68
N LEU A 97 -13.12 13.65 -0.59
CA LEU A 97 -12.12 13.74 -1.65
C LEU A 97 -11.47 12.38 -1.91
N CYS A 98 -10.91 11.74 -0.87
CA CYS A 98 -10.26 10.44 -1.01
C CYS A 98 -11.22 9.35 -1.52
N THR A 99 -12.49 9.39 -1.11
CA THR A 99 -13.51 8.46 -1.64
C THR A 99 -13.71 8.61 -3.16
N ARG A 100 -13.65 9.84 -3.70
CA ARG A 100 -13.72 10.03 -5.17
C ARG A 100 -12.43 9.57 -5.87
N GLU A 101 -11.28 9.77 -5.23
CA GLU A 101 -10.00 9.29 -5.74
C GLU A 101 -10.01 7.76 -5.85
N HIS A 102 -10.55 7.06 -4.85
CA HIS A 102 -10.75 5.60 -4.90
C HIS A 102 -11.55 5.14 -6.13
N GLU A 103 -12.65 5.82 -6.47
CA GLU A 103 -13.46 5.46 -7.65
C GLU A 103 -12.64 5.57 -8.95
N GLU A 104 -11.82 6.61 -9.08
CA GLU A 104 -10.92 6.80 -10.22
C GLU A 104 -9.82 5.73 -10.25
N GLU A 105 -9.18 5.45 -9.11
CA GLU A 105 -8.12 4.44 -8.99
C GLU A 105 -8.61 3.05 -9.37
N VAL A 106 -9.81 2.67 -8.91
CA VAL A 106 -10.44 1.38 -9.25
C VAL A 106 -10.64 1.29 -10.77
N SER A 107 -11.19 2.34 -11.39
CA SER A 107 -11.40 2.40 -12.84
C SER A 107 -10.07 2.27 -13.62
N LEU A 108 -9.03 2.98 -13.18
CA LEU A 108 -7.70 2.92 -13.78
C LEU A 108 -7.05 1.53 -13.63
N LEU A 109 -7.14 0.92 -12.45
CA LEU A 109 -6.61 -0.42 -12.19
C LEU A 109 -7.33 -1.49 -13.03
N GLU A 110 -8.64 -1.35 -13.22
CA GLU A 110 -9.42 -2.24 -14.08
C GLU A 110 -9.07 -2.08 -15.56
N GLY A 111 -8.98 -0.84 -16.05
CA GLY A 111 -8.53 -0.55 -17.40
C GLY A 111 -7.14 -1.11 -17.69
N LEU A 112 -6.20 -0.96 -16.74
CA LEU A 112 -4.86 -1.54 -16.84
C LEU A 112 -4.91 -3.07 -16.93
N GLY A 113 -5.79 -3.71 -16.14
CA GLY A 113 -5.97 -5.17 -16.15
C GLY A 113 -6.51 -5.71 -17.48
N VAL A 114 -7.49 -5.01 -18.06
CA VAL A 114 -8.05 -5.35 -19.38
C VAL A 114 -6.97 -5.24 -20.45
N LEU A 115 -6.25 -4.11 -20.48
CA LEU A 115 -5.19 -3.89 -21.47
C LEU A 115 -4.07 -4.94 -21.34
N LEU A 116 -3.65 -5.29 -20.12
CA LEU A 116 -2.67 -6.36 -19.90
C LEU A 116 -3.14 -7.72 -20.42
N ALA A 117 -4.43 -8.04 -20.25
CA ALA A 117 -4.99 -9.28 -20.77
C ALA A 117 -4.92 -9.32 -22.30
N ASP A 118 -5.22 -8.20 -22.96
CA ASP A 118 -5.13 -8.06 -24.40
C ASP A 118 -3.69 -8.12 -24.89
N VAL A 119 -2.76 -7.37 -24.28
CA VAL A 119 -1.32 -7.42 -24.62
C VAL A 119 -0.81 -8.86 -24.54
N ARG A 120 -1.15 -9.58 -23.47
CA ARG A 120 -0.75 -10.99 -23.30
C ARG A 120 -1.32 -11.87 -24.40
N SER A 121 -2.59 -11.68 -24.73
CA SER A 121 -3.32 -12.41 -25.78
C SER A 121 -2.68 -12.20 -27.16
N TYR A 122 -2.30 -10.97 -27.48
CA TYR A 122 -1.68 -10.60 -28.75
C TYR A 122 -0.22 -11.04 -28.84
N ALA A 123 0.55 -10.90 -27.76
CA ALA A 123 1.94 -11.38 -27.67
C ALA A 123 2.03 -12.89 -27.90
N ARG A 124 1.12 -13.67 -27.31
CA ARG A 124 1.03 -15.14 -27.56
C ARG A 124 0.81 -15.50 -29.03
N ARG A 125 0.19 -14.62 -29.81
CA ARG A 125 -0.13 -14.83 -31.22
C ARG A 125 0.88 -14.16 -32.17
N GLY A 126 1.97 -13.58 -31.64
CA GLY A 126 2.99 -12.91 -32.46
C GLY A 126 2.45 -11.69 -33.24
N ARG A 127 1.47 -10.99 -32.69
CA ARG A 127 0.80 -9.86 -33.35
C ARG A 127 1.65 -8.60 -33.29
N LYS A 128 1.76 -7.85 -34.39
CA LYS A 128 2.56 -6.62 -34.47
C LYS A 128 1.95 -5.47 -33.67
N GLU A 129 0.64 -5.52 -33.43
CA GLU A 129 -0.13 -4.54 -32.66
C GLU A 129 0.34 -4.42 -31.21
N VAL A 130 1.05 -5.43 -30.68
CA VAL A 130 1.63 -5.42 -29.32
C VAL A 130 2.46 -4.17 -29.08
N ALA A 131 3.22 -3.68 -30.07
CA ALA A 131 4.05 -2.49 -29.92
C ALA A 131 3.22 -1.24 -29.58
N ALA A 132 2.08 -1.04 -30.25
CA ALA A 132 1.18 0.08 -29.97
C ALA A 132 0.51 -0.07 -28.60
N MET A 133 0.13 -1.29 -28.23
CA MET A 133 -0.49 -1.58 -26.94
C MET A 133 0.48 -1.42 -25.77
N LEU A 134 1.78 -1.64 -25.95
CA LEU A 134 2.80 -1.39 -24.94
C LEU A 134 2.95 0.11 -24.64
N SER A 135 2.79 0.98 -25.64
CA SER A 135 2.74 2.43 -25.42
C SER A 135 1.52 2.83 -24.60
N GLN A 136 0.35 2.23 -24.88
CA GLN A 136 -0.84 2.42 -24.07
C GLN A 136 -0.65 1.88 -22.64
N LEU A 137 0.04 0.75 -22.50
CA LEU A 137 0.35 0.12 -21.22
C LEU A 137 1.22 1.04 -20.35
N CYS A 138 2.29 1.62 -20.91
CA CYS A 138 3.10 2.62 -20.23
C CYS A 138 2.22 3.79 -19.76
N SER A 139 1.44 4.39 -20.66
CA SER A 139 0.60 5.55 -20.35
C SER A 139 -0.41 5.28 -19.22
N ILE A 140 -1.16 4.17 -19.29
CA ILE A 140 -2.12 3.85 -18.23
C ILE A 140 -1.43 3.48 -16.92
N SER A 141 -0.28 2.79 -16.96
CA SER A 141 0.48 2.46 -15.75
C SER A 141 1.04 3.70 -15.05
N GLU A 142 1.48 4.70 -15.81
CA GLU A 142 1.92 6.00 -15.28
C GLU A 142 0.76 6.76 -14.64
N ARG A 143 -0.42 6.74 -15.27
CA ARG A 143 -1.64 7.35 -14.70
C ARG A 143 -2.09 6.67 -13.40
N VAL A 144 -2.10 5.33 -13.37
CA VAL A 144 -2.39 4.55 -12.14
C VAL A 144 -1.42 4.95 -11.03
N THR A 145 -0.12 4.99 -11.35
CA THR A 145 0.93 5.33 -10.38
C THR A 145 0.76 6.75 -9.84
N ALA A 146 0.49 7.72 -10.72
CA ALA A 146 0.31 9.11 -10.35
C ALA A 146 -0.96 9.33 -9.49
N ALA A 147 -2.08 8.70 -9.86
CA ALA A 147 -3.33 8.79 -9.11
C ALA A 147 -3.15 8.25 -7.68
N ILE A 148 -2.65 7.01 -7.56
CA ILE A 148 -2.45 6.36 -6.25
C ILE A 148 -1.43 7.11 -5.39
N ALA A 149 -0.33 7.60 -5.98
CA ALA A 149 0.66 8.38 -5.24
C ALA A 149 0.08 9.72 -4.75
N SER A 150 -0.76 10.38 -5.57
CA SER A 150 -1.41 11.64 -5.19
C SER A 150 -2.39 11.43 -4.05
N HIS A 151 -3.23 10.40 -4.14
CA HIS A 151 -4.19 10.06 -3.09
C HIS A 151 -3.47 9.75 -1.76
N MET A 152 -2.44 8.90 -1.78
CA MET A 152 -1.65 8.60 -0.58
C MET A 152 -1.00 9.84 0.03
N GLN A 153 -0.55 10.80 -0.80
CA GLN A 153 -0.04 12.08 -0.31
C GLN A 153 -1.12 12.93 0.37
N HIS A 154 -2.36 12.92 -0.14
CA HIS A 154 -3.48 13.59 0.51
C HIS A 154 -3.79 12.96 1.87
N GLU A 155 -3.83 11.63 1.95
CA GLU A 155 -4.06 10.94 3.23
C GLU A 155 -2.96 11.23 4.26
N GLU A 156 -1.70 11.15 3.84
CA GLU A 156 -0.53 11.42 4.69
C GLU A 156 -0.44 12.90 5.09
N GLY A 157 -0.93 13.82 4.25
CA GLY A 157 -0.91 15.26 4.48
C GLY A 157 -2.09 15.80 5.28
N GLU A 158 -3.27 15.18 5.18
CA GLU A 158 -4.50 15.70 5.78
C GLU A 158 -5.09 14.76 6.84
N LEU A 159 -5.23 13.47 6.53
CA LEU A 159 -5.91 12.52 7.42
C LEU A 159 -5.00 12.04 8.56
N PHE A 160 -3.76 11.66 8.24
CA PHE A 160 -2.84 11.11 9.23
C PHE A 160 -2.47 12.14 10.31
N PRO A 161 -2.16 13.41 10.01
CA PRO A 161 -1.86 14.39 11.04
C PRO A 161 -3.05 14.64 11.97
N LEU A 162 -4.28 14.63 11.43
CA LEU A 162 -5.50 14.77 12.21
C LEU A 162 -5.67 13.63 13.21
N LEU A 163 -5.49 12.39 12.75
CA LEU A 163 -5.57 11.19 13.59
C LEU A 163 -4.44 11.17 14.63
N GLN A 164 -3.22 11.51 14.23
CA GLN A 164 -2.06 11.52 15.12
C GLN A 164 -2.18 12.59 16.22
N ALA A 165 -2.75 13.76 15.91
CA ALA A 165 -2.98 14.81 16.89
C ALA A 165 -4.12 14.48 17.87
N SER A 166 -5.11 13.71 17.42
CA SER A 166 -6.34 13.46 18.19
C SER A 166 -6.32 12.13 18.97
N LEU A 167 -5.52 11.16 18.55
CA LEU A 167 -5.49 9.81 19.12
C LEU A 167 -4.23 9.59 19.96
N THR A 168 -4.42 8.94 21.12
CA THR A 168 -3.30 8.41 21.90
C THR A 168 -2.54 7.35 21.11
N ALA A 169 -1.27 7.10 21.47
CA ALA A 169 -0.47 6.05 20.85
C ALA A 169 -1.15 4.67 20.88
N GLN A 170 -1.90 4.35 21.94
CA GLN A 170 -2.63 3.08 22.02
C GLN A 170 -3.81 3.02 21.03
N GLN A 171 -4.55 4.13 20.86
CA GLN A 171 -5.61 4.21 19.86
C GLN A 171 -5.06 4.15 18.44
N GLN A 172 -3.92 4.79 18.17
CA GLN A 172 -3.25 4.69 16.87
C GLN A 172 -2.82 3.25 16.54
N ARG A 173 -2.25 2.52 17.51
CA ARG A 173 -1.90 1.09 17.33
C ARG A 173 -3.13 0.22 17.09
N SER A 174 -4.22 0.49 17.81
CA SER A 174 -5.50 -0.20 17.59
C SER A 174 -6.07 0.10 16.20
N LEU A 175 -5.89 1.32 15.69
CA LEU A 175 -6.29 1.70 14.33
C LEU A 175 -5.43 0.96 13.29
N LEU A 176 -4.09 1.01 13.42
CA LEU A 176 -3.14 0.27 12.58
C LEU A 176 -3.47 -1.23 12.53
N TRP A 177 -3.75 -1.84 13.69
CA TRP A 177 -4.15 -3.24 13.76
C TRP A 177 -5.42 -3.52 12.96
N ARG A 178 -6.47 -2.72 13.16
CA ARG A 178 -7.75 -2.89 12.46
C ARG A 178 -7.61 -2.69 10.95
N THR A 179 -6.76 -1.76 10.51
CA THR A 179 -6.44 -1.54 9.09
C THR A 179 -5.88 -2.82 8.46
N LEU A 180 -4.87 -3.44 9.08
CA LEU A 180 -4.33 -4.70 8.56
C LEU A 180 -5.30 -5.87 8.69
N GLN A 181 -6.04 -5.95 9.80
CA GLN A 181 -7.02 -7.02 10.04
C GLN A 181 -8.16 -7.03 9.01
N ALA A 182 -8.50 -5.88 8.42
CA ALA A 182 -9.51 -5.78 7.38
C ALA A 182 -9.09 -6.47 6.06
N MET A 183 -7.79 -6.75 5.87
CA MET A 183 -7.30 -7.46 4.70
C MET A 183 -7.48 -8.99 4.83
N PRO A 184 -7.78 -9.72 3.74
CA PRO A 184 -7.86 -11.17 3.78
C PRO A 184 -6.56 -11.82 4.21
N LEU A 185 -6.65 -12.86 5.04
CA LEU A 185 -5.48 -13.56 5.57
C LEU A 185 -4.51 -14.06 4.48
N ARG A 186 -5.05 -14.58 3.37
CA ARG A 186 -4.26 -15.02 2.20
C ARG A 186 -3.49 -13.88 1.53
N LEU A 187 -3.99 -12.66 1.60
CA LEU A 187 -3.27 -11.49 1.09
C LEU A 187 -2.18 -11.07 2.07
N LEU A 188 -2.48 -11.05 3.38
CA LEU A 188 -1.52 -10.72 4.43
C LEU A 188 -0.27 -11.62 4.41
N GLU A 189 -0.43 -12.90 4.05
CA GLU A 189 0.71 -13.83 3.86
C GLU A 189 1.74 -13.31 2.86
N ARG A 190 1.28 -12.60 1.82
CA ARG A 190 2.15 -12.00 0.79
C ARG A 190 2.53 -10.57 1.12
N VAL A 191 1.64 -9.82 1.77
CA VAL A 191 1.84 -8.40 2.10
C VAL A 191 2.86 -8.21 3.21
N MET A 192 2.83 -9.02 4.28
CA MET A 192 3.78 -8.90 5.38
C MET A 192 5.25 -8.99 4.94
N PRO A 193 5.70 -10.06 4.22
CA PRO A 193 7.08 -10.13 3.75
C PRO A 193 7.40 -9.04 2.72
N TRP A 194 6.41 -8.61 1.93
CA TRP A 194 6.57 -7.58 0.90
C TRP A 194 6.81 -6.19 1.50
N ILE A 195 6.07 -5.80 2.55
CA ILE A 195 6.29 -4.51 3.24
C ILE A 195 7.68 -4.49 3.86
N VAL A 196 8.01 -5.49 4.68
CA VAL A 196 9.27 -5.47 5.45
C VAL A 196 10.51 -5.61 4.57
N ALA A 197 10.40 -6.12 3.34
CA ALA A 197 11.50 -6.13 2.38
C ALA A 197 11.99 -4.72 2.01
N THR A 198 11.18 -3.68 2.25
CA THR A 198 11.54 -2.27 2.03
C THR A 198 11.98 -1.54 3.30
N LEU A 199 11.95 -2.21 4.45
CA LEU A 199 12.24 -1.64 5.76
C LEU A 199 13.60 -2.10 6.27
N ASP A 200 14.24 -1.25 7.06
CA ASP A 200 15.38 -1.69 7.87
C ASP A 200 14.92 -2.51 9.09
N ALA A 201 15.88 -3.05 9.83
CA ALA A 201 15.62 -3.91 10.98
C ALA A 201 14.86 -3.17 12.11
N ASP A 202 15.16 -1.89 12.32
CA ASP A 202 14.56 -1.09 13.39
C ASP A 202 13.11 -0.75 13.06
N ALA A 203 12.84 -0.29 11.84
CA ALA A 203 11.48 -0.03 11.35
C ALA A 203 10.63 -1.31 11.30
N THR A 204 11.24 -2.44 10.94
CA THR A 204 10.55 -3.75 10.99
C THR A 204 10.20 -4.13 12.42
N ALA A 205 11.13 -3.97 13.36
CA ALA A 205 10.88 -4.27 14.77
C ALA A 205 9.81 -3.35 15.36
N GLU A 206 9.82 -2.06 15.01
CA GLU A 206 8.84 -1.07 15.45
C GLU A 206 7.43 -1.39 14.91
N LEU A 207 7.29 -1.69 13.62
CA LEU A 207 6.03 -2.12 13.02
C LEU A 207 5.45 -3.32 13.76
N LEU A 208 6.23 -4.40 13.92
CA LEU A 208 5.77 -5.61 14.60
C LEU A 208 5.44 -5.37 16.07
N HIS A 209 6.18 -4.48 16.74
CA HIS A 209 5.90 -4.07 18.10
C HIS A 209 4.56 -3.32 18.21
N ASN A 210 4.29 -2.37 17.31
CA ASN A 210 3.04 -1.63 17.27
C ASN A 210 1.84 -2.55 16.96
N LEU A 211 1.98 -3.52 16.05
CA LEU A 211 0.94 -4.52 15.80
C LEU A 211 0.64 -5.37 17.03
N ARG A 212 1.68 -5.82 17.74
CA ARG A 212 1.52 -6.61 18.96
C ARG A 212 0.81 -5.84 20.07
N LEU A 213 1.10 -4.55 20.21
CA LEU A 213 0.47 -3.70 21.22
C LEU A 213 -0.93 -3.22 20.81
N GLY A 214 -1.23 -3.14 19.51
CA GLY A 214 -2.53 -2.73 18.97
C GLY A 214 -3.57 -3.85 18.97
N ALA A 215 -3.14 -5.10 18.80
CA ALA A 215 -4.03 -6.24 18.71
C ALA A 215 -4.66 -6.61 20.07
N PRO A 216 -5.97 -6.94 20.10
CA PRO A 216 -6.59 -7.57 21.27
C PRO A 216 -5.94 -8.91 21.61
N HIS A 217 -5.98 -9.31 22.89
CA HIS A 217 -5.39 -10.59 23.34
C HIS A 217 -5.90 -11.83 22.56
N LYS A 218 -7.17 -11.83 22.14
CA LYS A 218 -7.76 -12.91 21.34
C LYS A 218 -7.09 -13.10 19.98
N ASP A 219 -6.42 -12.07 19.46
CA ASP A 219 -5.79 -12.08 18.14
C ASP A 219 -4.28 -12.39 18.22
N ALA A 220 -3.77 -12.81 19.38
CA ALA A 220 -2.34 -13.09 19.59
C ALA A 220 -1.75 -14.09 18.59
N VAL A 221 -2.52 -15.12 18.19
CA VAL A 221 -2.10 -16.10 17.18
C VAL A 221 -1.93 -15.44 15.80
N LEU A 222 -2.83 -14.54 15.43
CA LEU A 222 -2.74 -13.82 14.16
C LEU A 222 -1.51 -12.90 14.16
N VAL A 223 -1.26 -12.17 15.25
CA VAL A 223 -0.03 -11.34 15.38
C VAL A 223 1.23 -12.20 15.21
N GLN A 224 1.29 -13.38 15.85
CA GLN A 224 2.42 -14.29 15.72
C GLN A 224 2.61 -14.75 14.27
N LEU A 225 1.52 -15.07 13.57
CA LEU A 225 1.53 -15.48 12.18
C LEU A 225 2.04 -14.35 11.26
N LEU A 226 1.53 -13.12 11.41
CA LEU A 226 2.00 -11.95 10.67
C LEU A 226 3.49 -11.68 10.92
N SER A 227 3.93 -11.81 12.18
CA SER A 227 5.34 -11.65 12.56
C SER A 227 6.23 -12.73 11.92
N HIS A 228 5.74 -13.97 11.84
CA HIS A 228 6.47 -15.05 11.19
C HIS A 228 6.63 -14.80 9.69
N TRP A 229 5.57 -14.37 9.00
CA TRP A 229 5.62 -14.04 7.59
C TRP A 229 6.54 -12.86 7.28
N ALA A 230 6.52 -11.81 8.11
CA ALA A 230 7.48 -10.72 8.05
C ALA A 230 8.93 -11.24 8.14
N GLY A 231 9.23 -12.09 9.13
CA GLY A 231 10.56 -12.69 9.28
C GLY A 231 10.99 -13.57 8.09
N ALA A 232 10.05 -14.17 7.36
CA ALA A 232 10.35 -14.94 6.15
C ALA A 232 10.71 -14.07 4.94
N GLY A 233 10.22 -12.82 4.89
CA GLY A 233 10.57 -11.83 3.87
C GLY A 233 11.99 -11.27 4.05
N ALA A 234 12.37 -10.95 5.28
CA ALA A 234 13.70 -10.43 5.62
C ALA A 234 14.88 -11.38 5.30
N ARG A 235 14.61 -12.66 5.06
CA ARG A 235 15.61 -13.68 4.69
C ARG A 235 15.78 -13.89 3.18
N ARG A 236 15.02 -13.17 2.34
CA ARG A 236 15.03 -13.30 0.87
C ARG A 236 15.58 -12.08 0.13
N VAL A 237 16.16 -11.12 0.85
CA VAL A 237 16.90 -9.97 0.30
C VAL A 237 18.39 -10.28 0.35
#